data_AF-A0A7V6D1M2-F1
#
_entry.id   AF-A0A7V6D1M2-F1
#
_cell.length_a   1.000
_cell.length_b   1.000
_cell.length_c   1.000
_cell.angle_alpha   90.00
_cell.angle_beta   90.00
_cell.angle_gamma   90.00
#
_symmetry.space_group_name_H-M   'P 1'
#
loop_
_entity.id
_entity.type
_entity.pdbx_description
1 polymer ?
#
loop_
_entity_poly.entity_id
_entity_poly.type
_entity_poly.pdbx_seq_one_letter_code
_entity_poly.pdbx_strand_id
1 'polypeptide(L)'
;MKLERCQDVFALLSQYLDHELPADLCDQIEAHIADCPPCVAFLESLRKTVELCRKLQAGGVPAAARDEHRRALQEAYQRFLREHGGCSDSSNS
;
A
#
# COMPACT_ATOMS: atom_id res chain seq x y z
N MET A 1 -8.12 -5.98 28.60
CA MET A 1 -6.92 -6.85 28.56
C MET A 1 -5.73 -5.90 28.59
N LYS A 2 -4.76 -6.06 29.49
CA LYS A 2 -3.58 -5.17 29.55
C LYS A 2 -2.49 -5.65 28.58
N LEU A 3 -1.90 -4.73 27.82
CA LEU A 3 -0.80 -4.97 26.90
C LEU A 3 0.56 -4.99 27.63
N GLU A 4 0.76 -6.01 28.47
CA GLU A 4 1.98 -6.12 29.29
C GLU A 4 3.16 -6.74 28.51
N ARG A 5 2.89 -7.45 27.40
CA ARG A 5 3.91 -8.17 26.64
C ARG A 5 4.14 -7.53 25.28
N CYS A 6 5.41 -7.43 24.86
CA CYS A 6 5.78 -6.92 23.54
C CYS A 6 5.04 -7.64 22.40
N GLN A 7 4.82 -8.96 22.53
CA GLN A 7 4.13 -9.78 21.53
C GLN A 7 2.70 -9.33 21.29
N ASP A 8 1.99 -8.92 22.34
CA ASP A 8 0.61 -8.45 22.24
C ASP A 8 0.56 -7.09 21.52
N VAL A 9 1.54 -6.22 21.80
CA VAL A 9 1.71 -4.94 21.08
C VAL A 9 2.02 -5.18 19.60
N PHE A 10 2.91 -6.11 19.27
CA PHE A 10 3.26 -6.41 17.87
C PHE A 10 2.09 -6.98 17.07
N ALA A 11 1.24 -7.80 17.68
CA ALA A 11 0.06 -8.35 17.02
C ALA A 11 -0.95 -7.26 16.61
N LEU A 12 -0.99 -6.15 17.34
CA LEU A 12 -1.90 -5.03 17.09
C LEU A 12 -1.26 -3.89 16.30
N LEU A 13 0.06 -3.93 16.10
CA LEU A 13 0.80 -2.80 15.54
C LEU A 13 0.39 -2.47 14.10
N SER A 14 -0.02 -3.45 13.29
CA SER A 14 -0.54 -3.18 11.94
C SER A 14 -1.83 -2.35 12.01
N GLN A 15 -2.80 -2.78 12.82
CA GLN A 15 -4.07 -2.06 13.02
C GLN A 15 -3.84 -0.67 13.62
N TYR A 16 -2.84 -0.53 14.50
CA TYR A 16 -2.41 0.75 15.04
C TYR A 16 -1.91 1.71 13.94
N LEU A 17 -1.06 1.22 13.04
CA LEU A 17 -0.52 2.01 11.93
C LEU A 17 -1.58 2.39 10.89
N ASP A 18 -2.58 1.52 10.70
CA ASP A 18 -3.70 1.74 9.79
C ASP A 18 -4.82 2.60 10.42
N HIS A 19 -4.66 3.07 11.66
CA HIS A 19 -5.64 3.84 12.43
C HIS A 19 -6.98 3.10 12.64
N GLU A 20 -6.95 1.77 12.70
CA GLU A 20 -8.14 0.92 12.88
C GLU A 20 -8.37 0.49 14.34
N LEU A 21 -7.47 0.88 15.25
CA LEU A 21 -7.63 0.59 16.68
C LEU A 21 -8.50 1.62 17.40
N PRO A 22 -9.32 1.18 18.37
CA PRO A 22 -10.01 2.10 19.27
C PRO A 22 -9.02 2.79 20.22
N ALA A 23 -9.37 3.99 20.67
CA ALA A 23 -8.47 4.87 21.41
C ALA A 23 -7.91 4.25 22.70
N ASP A 24 -8.70 3.43 23.41
CA ASP A 24 -8.29 2.74 24.63
C ASP A 24 -7.16 1.73 24.41
N LEU A 25 -7.12 1.10 23.23
CA LEU A 25 -6.04 0.20 22.83
C LEU A 25 -4.80 0.96 22.36
N CYS A 26 -4.98 2.10 21.68
CA CYS A 26 -3.88 2.99 21.33
C CYS A 26 -3.13 3.46 22.58
N ASP A 27 -3.86 3.95 23.60
CA ASP A 27 -3.26 4.43 24.85
C ASP A 27 -2.44 3.34 25.55
N GLN A 28 -2.92 2.09 25.53
CA GLN A 28 -2.22 0.96 26.14
C GLN A 28 -0.96 0.56 25.37
N ILE A 29 -1.00 0.63 24.03
CA ILE A 29 0.18 0.41 23.19
C ILE A 29 1.23 1.50 23.45
N GLU A 30 0.82 2.76 23.50
CA GLU A 30 1.69 3.90 23.77
C GLU A 30 2.35 3.80 25.14
N ALA A 31 1.58 3.46 26.18
CA ALA A 31 2.09 3.24 27.53
C ALA A 31 3.16 2.14 27.57
N HIS A 32 2.90 0.99 26.93
CA HIS A 32 3.88 -0.09 26.87
C HIS A 32 5.16 0.36 26.16
N ILE A 33 5.04 1.03 25.01
CA ILE A 33 6.19 1.46 24.23
C ILE A 33 7.02 2.46 25.02
N ALA A 34 6.40 3.40 25.75
CA ALA A 34 7.10 4.40 26.55
C ALA A 34 8.00 3.76 27.63
N ASP A 35 7.55 2.68 28.26
CA ASP A 35 8.26 2.01 29.35
C ASP A 35 9.14 0.83 28.89
N CYS A 36 9.17 0.52 27.59
CA CYS A 36 9.83 -0.66 27.04
C CYS A 36 10.89 -0.28 25.97
N PRO A 37 12.17 -0.14 26.35
CA PRO A 37 13.27 0.21 25.43
C PRO A 37 13.35 -0.63 24.14
N PRO A 38 13.16 -1.97 24.14
CA PRO A 38 13.20 -2.73 22.89
C PRO A 38 12.03 -2.40 21.96
N CYS A 39 10.85 -2.10 22.50
CA CYS A 39 9.71 -1.67 21.69
C CYS A 39 9.93 -0.29 21.07
N VAL A 40 10.56 0.64 21.80
CA VAL A 40 10.98 1.95 21.24
C VAL A 40 11.92 1.74 20.06
N ALA A 41 13.00 0.97 20.24
CA ALA A 41 14.00 0.73 19.20
C ALA A 41 13.39 0.07 17.94
N PHE A 42 12.46 -0.86 18.14
CA PHE A 42 11.72 -1.49 17.05
C PHE A 42 10.83 -0.50 16.31
N LEU A 43 10.06 0.32 17.03
CA LEU A 43 9.14 1.29 16.41
C LEU A 43 9.90 2.33 15.58
N GLU A 44 11.05 2.79 16.06
CA GLU A 44 11.94 3.69 15.30
C GLU A 44 12.42 3.05 13.98
N SER A 45 12.78 1.76 14.02
CA SER A 45 13.19 1.01 12.82
C SER A 45 12.03 0.82 11.84
N LEU A 46 10.83 0.55 12.35
CA LEU A 46 9.63 0.40 11.54
C LEU A 46 9.23 1.72 10.88
N ARG A 47 9.27 2.84 11.62
CA ARG A 47 8.98 4.18 11.09
C ARG A 47 9.88 4.52 9.90
N LYS A 48 11.19 4.28 10.00
CA LYS A 48 12.13 4.45 8.89
C LYS A 48 11.77 3.60 7.67
N THR A 49 11.35 2.36 7.91
CA THR A 49 10.92 1.45 6.84
C THR A 49 9.65 1.98 6.14
N VAL A 50 8.66 2.41 6.91
CA VAL A 50 7.42 3.01 6.38
C VAL A 50 7.71 4.28 5.58
N GLU A 51 8.58 5.16 6.06
CA GLU A 51 9.00 6.36 5.34
C GLU A 51 9.69 6.04 4.02
N LEU A 52 10.57 5.03 3.99
CA LEU A 52 11.23 4.59 2.78
C LEU A 52 10.21 4.06 1.75
N CYS A 53 9.27 3.22 2.18
CA CYS A 53 8.18 2.73 1.34
C CYS A 53 7.31 3.88 0.79
N ARG A 54 6.97 4.87 1.62
CA ARG A 54 6.21 6.06 1.21
C ARG A 54 6.98 6.88 0.18
N LYS A 55 8.30 7.06 0.34
CA LYS A 55 9.14 7.77 -0.66
C LYS A 55 9.16 7.05 -2.00
N LEU A 56 9.22 5.72 -2.00
CA LEU A 56 9.13 4.92 -3.22
C LEU A 56 7.76 5.07 -3.91
N GLN A 57 6.66 5.09 -3.15
CA GLN A 57 5.33 5.37 -3.69
C GLN A 57 5.17 6.82 -4.20
N ALA A 58 5.72 7.80 -3.47
CA ALA A 58 5.66 9.22 -3.81
C ALA A 58 6.46 9.55 -5.08
N GLY A 59 7.45 8.72 -5.42
CA GLY A 59 8.12 8.71 -6.72
C GLY A 59 7.25 8.16 -7.88
N GLY A 60 5.92 8.10 -7.69
CA GLY A 60 4.97 7.66 -8.69
C GLY A 60 5.20 8.37 -10.03
N VAL A 61 5.05 7.59 -11.12
CA VAL A 61 5.23 8.07 -12.49
C VAL A 61 4.47 9.40 -12.68
N PRO A 62 5.11 10.50 -13.13
CA PRO A 62 4.45 11.78 -13.33
C PRO A 62 3.16 11.63 -14.15
N ALA A 63 2.12 12.39 -13.83
CA ALA A 63 0.83 12.28 -14.52
C ALA A 63 0.97 12.37 -16.05
N ALA A 64 1.82 13.27 -16.53
CA ALA A 64 2.15 13.41 -17.94
C ALA A 64 2.70 12.11 -18.57
N ALA A 65 3.65 11.45 -17.90
CA ALA A 65 4.22 10.19 -18.38
C ALA A 65 3.17 9.05 -18.35
N ARG A 66 2.30 8.99 -17.33
CA ARG A 66 1.19 8.02 -17.31
C ARG A 66 0.21 8.25 -18.47
N ASP A 67 -0.10 9.49 -18.78
CA ASP A 67 -1.04 9.85 -19.85
C ASP A 67 -0.43 9.62 -21.24
N GLU A 68 0.86 9.86 -21.42
CA GLU A 68 1.60 9.48 -22.62
C GLU A 68 1.57 7.96 -22.84
N HIS A 69 1.95 7.18 -21.82
CA HIS A 69 1.90 5.71 -21.90
C HIS A 69 0.49 5.20 -22.17
N ARG A 70 -0.54 5.79 -21.55
CA ARG A 70 -1.94 5.43 -21.80
C ARG A 70 -2.34 5.69 -23.24
N ARG A 71 -1.98 6.85 -23.80
CA ARG A 71 -2.24 7.19 -25.21
C ARG A 71 -1.54 6.22 -26.15
N ALA A 72 -0.25 5.94 -25.92
CA ALA A 72 0.53 5.00 -26.72
C ALA A 72 -0.10 3.60 -26.73
N LEU A 73 -0.56 3.10 -25.57
CA LEU A 73 -1.26 1.82 -25.48
C LEU A 73 -2.60 1.83 -26.22
N GLN A 74 -3.39 2.91 -26.09
CA GLN A 74 -4.66 3.05 -26.79
C GLN A 74 -4.46 3.08 -28.31
N GLU A 75 -3.47 3.81 -28.80
CA GLU A 75 -3.15 3.89 -30.24
C GLU A 75 -2.69 2.53 -30.79
N ALA A 76 -1.81 1.84 -30.06
CA ALA A 76 -1.37 0.50 -30.42
C ALA A 76 -2.55 -0.49 -30.48
N TYR A 77 -3.46 -0.41 -29.51
CA TYR A 77 -4.65 -1.26 -29.46
C TYR A 77 -5.63 -0.95 -30.60
N GLN A 78 -5.88 0.33 -30.91
CA GLN A 78 -6.72 0.73 -32.03
C GLN A 78 -6.13 0.30 -33.38
N ARG A 79 -4.81 0.36 -33.51
CA ARG A 79 -4.11 -0.14 -34.69
C ARG A 79 -4.30 -1.65 -34.81
N PHE A 80 -4.07 -2.40 -33.74
CA PHE A 80 -4.30 -3.85 -33.70
C PHE A 80 -5.75 -4.20 -34.09
N LEU A 81 -6.75 -3.50 -33.56
CA LEU A 81 -8.16 -3.72 -33.92
C LEU A 81 -8.48 -3.38 -35.37
N ARG A 82 -7.81 -2.42 -35.99
CA ARG A 82 -7.99 -2.15 -37.43
C ARG A 82 -7.35 -3.23 -38.29
N GLU A 83 -6.21 -3.75 -37.87
CA GLU A 83 -5.45 -4.78 -38.58
C GLU A 83 -6.05 -6.19 -38.39
N HIS A 84 -6.74 -6.44 -37.26
CA HIS A 84 -7.23 -7.77 -36.87
C HIS A 84 -8.73 -7.84 -36.52
N GLY A 85 -9.46 -6.74 -36.43
CA GLY A 85 -10.89 -6.69 -36.08
C GLY A 85 -11.85 -7.06 -37.22
N GLY A 86 -11.33 -7.59 -38.32
CA GLY A 86 -12.09 -7.92 -39.53
C GLY A 86 -12.56 -9.38 -39.66
N CYS A 87 -12.29 -10.27 -38.70
CA CYS A 87 -12.94 -11.59 -38.65
C CYS A 87 -14.00 -11.61 -37.56
N SER A 88 -15.13 -10.95 -37.81
CA SER A 88 -16.39 -11.32 -37.18
C SER A 88 -16.91 -12.57 -37.91
N ASP A 89 -16.87 -13.72 -37.25
CA ASP A 89 -17.42 -14.99 -37.74
C ASP A 89 -18.84 -14.79 -38.31
N SER A 90 -18.95 -14.91 -39.63
CA SER A 90 -20.22 -15.12 -40.31
C SER A 90 -20.46 -16.62 -40.38
N SER A 91 -21.21 -17.20 -39.45
CA SER A 91 -21.78 -18.54 -39.57
C SER A 91 -22.87 -18.76 -38.51
N ASN A 92 -24.12 -18.45 -38.85
CA ASN A 92 -25.24 -19.27 -38.38
C ASN A 92 -26.35 -19.26 -39.43
N SER A 93 -26.34 -20.28 -40.29
CA SER A 93 -27.47 -20.79 -41.07
C SER A 93 -27.65 -22.25 -40.70
#